data_AF-A0A2D4SPU3-F1
#
_entry.id   AF-A0A2D4SPU3-F1
#
_cell.length_a   1.000
_cell.length_b   1.000
_cell.length_c   1.000
_cell.angle_alpha   90.00
_cell.angle_beta   90.00
_cell.angle_gamma   90.00
#
_symmetry.space_group_name_H-M   'P 1'
#
loop_
_entity.id
_entity.type
_entity.pdbx_description
1 polymer ?
#
loop_
_entity_poly.entity_id
_entity_poly.type
_entity_poly.pdbx_seq_one_letter_code
_entity_poly.pdbx_strand_id
1 'polypeptide(L)'
;MLLLFLSCTTQDPITAEANSTQSTVSQKPFQNFDKGQKHPPLPENNPIWDWDAKDFVPDFGWFGEHSWMDVRMRVAGHLSAAGRDKARIYATKEDWSAAAKAYAELGVILAEIPTASSGTSKEINALLALAAKRDAKTLNSIATQSDFSKAKGTLYPLRLQYFALARKHANSIDVRKEAQTLIESLNALPTSYPKLDISSFKDFHSRHALRIRLFEAYLDALDPLTISERWGYWTADEIIRQQQSLILACKQLLKSPSDEYQKATGNPILWPSQYLSQKTQDLDSSTEEFGALPTGDSLIDIGSSPGPKGIGDLMKWGLADKEHMQWLSKAAHDITSPLPDDPQKSMQAYRKHIPFLEKAKHGSRFYNVKQLRNATVRQLARSGHFMEAHEVLQDNFPLHNQDWACPNREGILLAIDGRLLALAEDPSAEIILDKAIESGTTFLQHVDEAEQGKRKTPVPPVLKGMKPAHPPKNTGNHSHKNHKGPKPPKR
;
A
#
# COMPACT_ATOMS: atom_id res chain seq x y z
N MET A 1 25.51 -18.08 -53.80
CA MET A 1 26.46 -19.18 -53.60
C MET A 1 25.65 -20.37 -53.12
N LEU A 2 25.46 -21.32 -54.05
CA LEU A 2 24.68 -22.55 -53.94
C LEU A 2 25.34 -23.51 -52.94
N LEU A 3 24.56 -24.28 -52.17
CA LEU A 3 24.82 -25.71 -51.94
C LEU A 3 23.54 -26.42 -51.47
N LEU A 4 23.25 -27.51 -52.17
CA LEU A 4 22.11 -28.43 -52.15
C LEU A 4 22.50 -29.75 -51.46
N PHE A 5 21.51 -30.66 -51.38
CA PHE A 5 21.48 -32.12 -51.08
C PHE A 5 20.93 -32.46 -49.67
N LEU A 6 19.69 -32.96 -49.50
CA LEU A 6 18.97 -34.17 -49.98
C LEU A 6 19.12 -35.39 -49.05
N SER A 7 17.97 -35.75 -48.44
CA SER A 7 17.36 -37.09 -48.31
C SER A 7 18.06 -38.22 -47.53
N CYS A 8 17.36 -38.80 -46.55
CA CYS A 8 16.65 -40.09 -46.73
C CYS A 8 15.89 -40.53 -45.45
N THR A 9 14.70 -41.07 -45.71
CA THR A 9 13.73 -41.73 -44.82
C THR A 9 14.21 -43.07 -44.27
N THR A 10 13.71 -43.50 -43.11
CA THR A 10 13.25 -44.89 -42.88
C THR A 10 12.45 -45.07 -41.57
N GLN A 11 11.24 -45.58 -41.75
CA GLN A 11 10.52 -46.61 -40.96
C GLN A 11 10.19 -46.42 -39.46
N ASP A 12 8.87 -46.47 -39.22
CA ASP A 12 8.22 -46.82 -37.95
C ASP A 12 8.64 -48.20 -37.41
N PRO A 13 8.42 -48.42 -36.10
CA PRO A 13 7.56 -49.53 -35.76
C PRO A 13 6.42 -49.16 -34.80
N ILE A 14 5.27 -49.74 -35.10
CA ILE A 14 4.14 -49.98 -34.19
C ILE A 14 4.64 -50.96 -33.10
N THR A 15 4.31 -50.75 -31.81
CA THR A 15 3.34 -51.54 -31.02
C THR A 15 3.41 -51.19 -29.51
N ALA A 16 2.21 -51.22 -28.90
CA ALA A 16 1.88 -51.67 -27.55
C ALA A 16 1.85 -50.66 -26.37
N GLU A 17 0.64 -50.60 -25.82
CA GLU A 17 0.22 -50.06 -24.53
C GLU A 17 1.06 -50.57 -23.35
N ALA A 18 1.30 -49.71 -22.35
CA ALA A 18 1.17 -50.06 -20.93
C ALA A 18 1.34 -48.83 -20.01
N ASN A 19 0.30 -48.61 -19.21
CA ASN A 19 0.35 -48.26 -17.79
C ASN A 19 0.96 -46.93 -17.35
N SER A 20 0.03 -46.04 -16.98
CA SER A 20 -0.03 -45.33 -15.69
C SER A 20 1.28 -45.34 -14.87
N THR A 21 2.00 -44.23 -14.92
CA THR A 21 2.81 -43.80 -13.79
C THR A 21 2.27 -42.46 -13.32
N GLN A 22 1.29 -42.54 -12.41
CA GLN A 22 1.04 -41.45 -11.48
C GLN A 22 2.37 -41.11 -10.81
N SER A 23 2.94 -39.97 -11.20
CA SER A 23 4.02 -39.34 -10.47
C SER A 23 3.43 -38.88 -9.13
N THR A 24 3.48 -39.75 -8.12
CA THR A 24 3.24 -39.38 -6.73
C THR A 24 4.43 -38.54 -6.28
N VAL A 25 4.42 -37.26 -6.68
CA VAL A 25 5.22 -36.24 -6.01
C VAL A 25 4.66 -36.19 -4.58
N SER A 26 5.39 -36.81 -3.65
CA SER A 26 5.17 -36.68 -2.23
C SER A 26 5.22 -35.20 -1.86
N GLN A 27 4.06 -34.55 -1.84
CA GLN A 27 3.92 -33.19 -1.35
C GLN A 27 4.18 -33.23 0.16
N LYS A 28 5.37 -32.76 0.55
CA LYS A 28 5.66 -32.48 1.96
C LYS A 28 4.55 -31.54 2.50
N PRO A 29 4.10 -31.75 3.74
CA PRO A 29 3.16 -30.83 4.38
C PRO A 29 3.72 -29.41 4.35
N PHE A 30 2.84 -28.41 4.12
CA PHE A 30 3.22 -27.00 4.10
C PHE A 30 3.86 -26.64 5.44
N GLN A 31 5.19 -26.51 5.44
CA GLN A 31 5.90 -25.86 6.52
C GLN A 31 5.86 -24.37 6.21
N ASN A 32 5.37 -23.56 7.15
CA ASN A 32 5.48 -22.12 7.04
C ASN A 32 6.98 -21.77 6.98
N PHE A 33 7.44 -21.22 5.86
CA PHE A 33 8.87 -21.10 5.57
C PHE A 33 9.45 -19.81 6.18
N ASP A 34 9.77 -19.85 7.47
CA ASP A 34 10.46 -18.76 8.20
C ASP A 34 11.89 -18.45 7.70
N LYS A 35 12.40 -19.20 6.71
CA LYS A 35 13.80 -19.13 6.25
C LYS A 35 13.99 -18.33 4.95
N GLY A 36 13.27 -17.22 4.76
CA GLY A 36 13.48 -16.33 3.61
C GLY A 36 13.30 -17.01 2.25
N GLN A 37 12.60 -18.15 2.20
CA GLN A 37 12.31 -18.84 0.96
C GLN A 37 11.07 -18.19 0.34
N LYS A 38 11.14 -17.91 -0.96
CA LYS A 38 9.96 -17.58 -1.77
C LYS A 38 8.87 -18.60 -1.43
N HIS A 39 7.63 -18.13 -1.21
CA HIS A 39 6.49 -19.03 -1.05
C HIS A 39 6.60 -20.12 -2.13
N PRO A 40 6.51 -21.42 -1.77
CA PRO A 40 6.46 -22.44 -2.79
C PRO A 40 5.30 -22.06 -3.72
N PRO A 41 5.54 -22.04 -5.04
CA PRO A 41 4.53 -21.55 -5.96
C PRO A 41 3.22 -22.29 -5.74
N LEU A 42 2.13 -21.53 -5.58
CA LEU A 42 0.84 -22.10 -5.23
C LEU A 42 0.40 -23.08 -6.34
N PRO A 43 0.06 -24.34 -6.00
CA PRO A 43 -0.27 -25.35 -7.01
C PRO A 43 -1.46 -24.91 -7.87
N GLU A 44 -1.38 -25.14 -9.18
CA GLU A 44 -2.44 -24.75 -10.11
C GLU A 44 -3.82 -25.36 -9.81
N ASN A 45 -3.84 -26.56 -9.21
CA ASN A 45 -5.05 -27.33 -8.90
C ASN A 45 -5.41 -27.30 -7.40
N ASN A 46 -5.03 -26.24 -6.67
CA ASN A 46 -5.37 -26.12 -5.26
C ASN A 46 -6.89 -25.87 -5.11
N PRO A 47 -7.66 -26.70 -4.36
CA PRO A 47 -9.10 -26.50 -4.17
C PRO A 47 -9.45 -25.15 -3.55
N ILE A 48 -8.47 -24.45 -2.96
CA ILE A 48 -8.66 -23.09 -2.47
C ILE A 48 -9.08 -22.11 -3.57
N TRP A 49 -8.69 -22.37 -4.81
CA TRP A 49 -9.03 -21.52 -5.95
C TRP A 49 -10.54 -21.41 -6.18
N ASP A 50 -11.28 -22.45 -5.86
CA ASP A 50 -12.73 -22.53 -6.05
C ASP A 50 -13.52 -22.30 -4.75
N TRP A 51 -12.83 -22.14 -3.61
CA TRP A 51 -13.48 -21.95 -2.32
C TRP A 51 -13.79 -20.48 -2.05
N ASP A 52 -15.07 -20.16 -1.92
CA ASP A 52 -15.54 -18.83 -1.53
C ASP A 52 -15.85 -18.82 -0.04
N ALA A 53 -15.10 -18.04 0.73
CA ALA A 53 -15.35 -17.86 2.16
C ALA A 53 -16.69 -17.16 2.42
N LYS A 54 -17.11 -16.23 1.53
CA LYS A 54 -18.29 -15.35 1.65
C LYS A 54 -18.39 -14.50 2.92
N ASP A 55 -17.47 -14.65 3.85
CA ASP A 55 -17.43 -14.01 5.17
C ASP A 55 -15.99 -14.08 5.73
N PHE A 56 -15.76 -13.41 6.85
CA PHE A 56 -14.51 -13.41 7.60
C PHE A 56 -14.09 -14.83 8.01
N VAL A 57 -12.85 -15.20 7.70
CA VAL A 57 -12.24 -16.49 8.08
C VAL A 57 -11.47 -16.35 9.41
N PRO A 58 -11.85 -17.07 10.48
CA PRO A 58 -11.21 -16.99 11.79
C PRO A 58 -9.89 -17.79 11.87
N ASP A 59 -8.98 -17.52 10.93
CA ASP A 59 -7.63 -18.09 10.87
C ASP A 59 -6.62 -17.01 10.42
N PHE A 60 -5.67 -16.61 11.26
CA PHE A 60 -4.65 -15.63 10.85
C PHE A 60 -3.76 -16.17 9.71
N GLY A 61 -3.58 -17.49 9.63
CA GLY A 61 -2.80 -18.15 8.57
C GLY A 61 -3.48 -18.08 7.21
N TRP A 62 -4.82 -17.98 7.18
CA TRP A 62 -5.59 -17.71 5.96
C TRP A 62 -5.16 -16.41 5.29
N PHE A 63 -4.84 -15.41 6.11
CA PHE A 63 -4.39 -14.11 5.66
C PHE A 63 -2.88 -14.02 5.37
N GLY A 64 -2.17 -15.16 5.44
CA GLY A 64 -0.73 -15.22 5.26
C GLY A 64 0.08 -14.65 6.42
N GLU A 65 -0.51 -14.54 7.61
CA GLU A 65 0.14 -13.96 8.80
C GLU A 65 0.48 -15.04 9.84
N HIS A 66 1.31 -14.68 10.84
CA HIS A 66 1.73 -15.58 11.91
C HIS A 66 0.96 -15.37 13.22
N SER A 67 0.22 -14.27 13.34
CA SER A 67 -0.58 -13.95 14.52
C SER A 67 -1.71 -12.98 14.18
N TRP A 68 -2.72 -12.92 15.04
CA TRP A 68 -3.74 -11.88 14.95
C TRP A 68 -3.18 -10.46 15.18
N MET A 69 -2.01 -10.31 15.82
CA MET A 69 -1.36 -9.00 15.94
C MET A 69 -0.81 -8.50 14.60
N ASP A 70 -0.28 -9.40 13.77
CA ASP A 70 0.23 -9.04 12.44
C ASP A 70 -0.92 -8.68 11.48
N VAL A 71 -2.04 -9.41 11.58
CA VAL A 71 -3.30 -9.05 10.92
C VAL A 71 -3.74 -7.64 11.33
N ARG A 72 -3.79 -7.33 12.64
CA ARG A 72 -4.15 -6.00 13.15
C ARG A 72 -3.22 -4.89 12.66
N MET A 73 -1.90 -5.15 12.56
CA MET A 73 -0.96 -4.16 12.02
C MET A 73 -1.24 -3.82 10.55
N ARG A 74 -1.60 -4.82 9.73
CA ARG A 74 -2.03 -4.53 8.35
C ARG A 74 -3.30 -3.69 8.31
N VAL A 75 -4.22 -3.97 9.23
CA VAL A 75 -5.47 -3.22 9.32
C VAL A 75 -5.23 -1.77 9.73
N ALA A 76 -4.35 -1.54 10.70
CA ALA A 76 -3.91 -0.21 11.11
C ALA A 76 -3.32 0.61 9.94
N GLY A 77 -2.58 -0.04 9.04
CA GLY A 77 -1.99 0.61 7.87
C GLY A 77 -3.02 1.25 6.94
N HIS A 78 -4.10 0.54 6.58
CA HIS A 78 -5.13 1.09 5.70
C HIS A 78 -6.11 2.02 6.40
N LEU A 79 -6.42 1.79 7.69
CA LEU A 79 -7.14 2.75 8.51
C LEU A 79 -6.39 4.10 8.55
N SER A 80 -5.07 4.05 8.68
CA SER A 80 -4.24 5.25 8.58
C SER A 80 -4.33 5.90 7.21
N ALA A 81 -4.21 5.16 6.12
CA ALA A 81 -4.35 5.73 4.77
C ALA A 81 -5.71 6.44 4.60
N ALA A 82 -6.83 5.75 4.88
CA ALA A 82 -8.18 6.29 4.73
C ALA A 82 -8.42 7.52 5.60
N GLY A 83 -8.09 7.45 6.90
CA GLY A 83 -8.31 8.57 7.81
C GLY A 83 -7.46 9.80 7.50
N ARG A 84 -6.21 9.60 7.03
CA ARG A 84 -5.35 10.73 6.62
C ARG A 84 -5.90 11.40 5.37
N ASP A 85 -6.37 10.63 4.39
CA ASP A 85 -6.96 11.19 3.18
C ASP A 85 -8.28 11.92 3.48
N LYS A 86 -9.11 11.40 4.40
CA LYS A 86 -10.30 12.11 4.87
C LYS A 86 -9.96 13.47 5.47
N ALA A 87 -8.95 13.51 6.36
CA ALA A 87 -8.52 14.77 6.95
C ALA A 87 -7.98 15.78 5.90
N ARG A 88 -7.29 15.27 4.88
CA ARG A 88 -6.75 16.08 3.79
C ARG A 88 -7.82 16.67 2.87
N ILE A 89 -8.97 15.99 2.69
CA ILE A 89 -10.12 16.56 1.97
C ILE A 89 -10.61 17.86 2.65
N TYR A 90 -10.63 17.91 3.98
CA TYR A 90 -10.99 19.14 4.69
C TYR A 90 -9.86 20.18 4.59
N ALA A 91 -8.61 19.76 4.73
CA ALA A 91 -7.46 20.66 4.69
C ALA A 91 -7.29 21.33 3.31
N THR A 92 -7.52 20.62 2.20
CA THR A 92 -7.48 21.23 0.85
C THR A 92 -8.55 22.31 0.65
N LYS A 93 -9.67 22.22 1.38
CA LYS A 93 -10.75 23.22 1.42
C LYS A 93 -10.52 24.31 2.46
N GLU A 94 -9.35 24.32 3.10
CA GLU A 94 -8.97 25.23 4.19
C GLU A 94 -9.85 25.12 5.46
N ASP A 95 -10.59 24.01 5.62
CA ASP A 95 -11.28 23.70 6.88
C ASP A 95 -10.31 23.01 7.85
N TRP A 96 -9.38 23.81 8.38
CA TRP A 96 -8.31 23.35 9.26
C TRP A 96 -8.83 22.71 10.55
N SER A 97 -9.99 23.18 11.04
CA SER A 97 -10.62 22.67 12.27
C SER A 97 -11.19 21.26 12.04
N ALA A 98 -11.93 21.05 10.96
CA ALA A 98 -12.42 19.72 10.60
C ALA A 98 -11.27 18.76 10.27
N ALA A 99 -10.24 19.23 9.56
CA ALA A 99 -9.03 18.44 9.29
C ALA A 99 -8.33 18.00 10.59
N ALA A 100 -8.14 18.92 11.54
CA ALA A 100 -7.55 18.61 12.85
C ALA A 100 -8.37 17.57 13.61
N LYS A 101 -9.70 17.70 13.59
CA LYS A 101 -10.63 16.76 14.23
C LYS A 101 -10.54 15.37 13.60
N ALA A 102 -10.56 15.27 12.26
CA ALA A 102 -10.45 14.00 11.55
C ALA A 102 -9.12 13.27 11.85
N TYR A 103 -7.99 14.00 11.90
CA TYR A 103 -6.72 13.42 12.34
C TYR A 103 -6.72 12.97 13.81
N ALA A 104 -7.41 13.71 14.69
CA ALA A 104 -7.53 13.33 16.10
C ALA A 104 -8.38 12.07 16.28
N GLU A 105 -9.50 11.96 15.58
CA GLU A 105 -10.35 10.76 15.53
C GLU A 105 -9.56 9.56 15.00
N LEU A 106 -8.80 9.72 13.91
CA LEU A 106 -7.89 8.68 13.43
C LEU A 106 -6.87 8.26 14.50
N GLY A 107 -6.30 9.23 15.22
CA GLY A 107 -5.36 8.96 16.30
C GLY A 107 -5.97 8.12 17.43
N VAL A 108 -7.25 8.33 17.76
CA VAL A 108 -7.99 7.51 18.73
C VAL A 108 -8.19 6.10 18.19
N ILE A 109 -8.71 5.96 16.96
CA ILE A 109 -8.93 4.65 16.32
C ILE A 109 -7.64 3.83 16.33
N LEU A 110 -6.52 4.42 15.90
CA LEU A 110 -5.23 3.72 15.83
C LEU A 110 -4.70 3.32 17.21
N ALA A 111 -4.93 4.15 18.24
CA ALA A 111 -4.47 3.88 19.60
C ALA A 111 -5.30 2.81 20.32
N GLU A 112 -6.54 2.58 19.90
CA GLU A 112 -7.43 1.55 20.46
C GLU A 112 -7.15 0.15 19.89
N ILE A 113 -6.44 0.04 18.76
CA ILE A 113 -6.06 -1.25 18.18
C ILE A 113 -5.11 -1.98 19.15
N PRO A 114 -5.46 -3.20 19.61
CA PRO A 114 -4.56 -3.98 20.45
C PRO A 114 -3.21 -4.19 19.77
N THR A 115 -2.13 -3.91 20.49
CA THR A 115 -0.75 -4.12 20.02
C THR A 115 -0.02 -5.13 20.87
N ALA A 116 0.90 -5.86 20.25
CA ALA A 116 1.83 -6.71 20.96
C ALA A 116 2.70 -5.90 21.95
N SER A 117 3.21 -6.56 22.99
CA SER A 117 4.12 -5.91 23.95
C SER A 117 5.48 -5.53 23.33
N SER A 118 5.87 -6.17 22.22
CA SER A 118 7.11 -5.93 21.46
C SER A 118 6.96 -6.28 19.97
N GLY A 119 7.96 -5.93 19.15
CA GLY A 119 8.05 -6.32 17.73
C GLY A 119 7.50 -5.30 16.74
N THR A 120 7.63 -5.62 15.44
CA THR A 120 7.31 -4.72 14.31
C THR A 120 5.87 -4.20 14.33
N SER A 121 4.91 -5.05 14.70
CA SER A 121 3.49 -4.67 14.72
C SER A 121 3.18 -3.58 15.73
N LYS A 122 3.86 -3.58 16.89
CA LYS A 122 3.77 -2.50 17.88
C LYS A 122 4.40 -1.21 17.37
N GLU A 123 5.59 -1.29 16.78
CA GLU A 123 6.34 -0.12 16.32
C GLU A 123 5.59 0.63 15.22
N ILE A 124 5.06 -0.07 14.21
CA ILE A 124 4.30 0.55 13.12
C ILE A 124 3.03 1.22 13.66
N ASN A 125 2.22 0.54 14.48
CA ASN A 125 1.00 1.15 15.03
C ASN A 125 1.32 2.40 15.87
N ALA A 126 2.35 2.35 16.71
CA ALA A 126 2.79 3.50 17.49
C ALA A 126 3.20 4.69 16.59
N LEU A 127 3.94 4.43 15.50
CA LEU A 127 4.32 5.45 14.53
C LEU A 127 3.08 6.09 13.87
N LEU A 128 2.11 5.28 13.45
CA LEU A 128 0.87 5.76 12.81
C LEU A 128 0.05 6.63 13.77
N ALA A 129 -0.18 6.17 15.00
CA ALA A 129 -0.93 6.91 16.01
C ALA A 129 -0.22 8.23 16.40
N LEU A 130 1.12 8.21 16.54
CA LEU A 130 1.91 9.40 16.82
C LEU A 130 1.84 10.42 15.67
N ALA A 131 1.92 9.95 14.42
CA ALA A 131 1.81 10.82 13.25
C ALA A 131 0.42 11.44 13.13
N ALA A 132 -0.65 10.69 13.35
CA ALA A 132 -2.03 11.22 13.35
C ALA A 132 -2.20 12.32 14.41
N LYS A 133 -1.73 12.09 15.64
CA LYS A 133 -1.76 13.10 16.71
C LYS A 133 -0.91 14.34 16.40
N ARG A 134 0.28 14.14 15.82
CA ARG A 134 1.17 15.22 15.39
C ARG A 134 0.49 16.08 14.32
N ASP A 135 -0.12 15.44 13.32
CA ASP A 135 -0.79 16.13 12.22
C ASP A 135 -2.05 16.86 12.72
N ALA A 136 -2.86 16.26 13.59
CA ALA A 136 -3.97 16.94 14.28
C ALA A 136 -3.52 18.23 14.97
N LYS A 137 -2.40 18.18 15.70
CA LYS A 137 -1.84 19.34 16.39
C LYS A 137 -1.38 20.42 15.40
N THR A 138 -0.73 20.02 14.31
CA THR A 138 -0.29 20.94 13.25
C THR A 138 -1.47 21.67 12.62
N LEU A 139 -2.53 20.94 12.25
CA LEU A 139 -3.74 21.53 11.69
C LEU A 139 -4.45 22.46 12.69
N ASN A 140 -4.51 22.07 13.97
CA ASN A 140 -5.03 22.94 15.01
C ASN A 140 -4.19 24.22 15.17
N SER A 141 -2.86 24.13 15.08
CA SER A 141 -1.99 25.31 15.11
C SER A 141 -2.19 26.25 13.92
N ILE A 142 -2.50 25.70 12.73
CA ILE A 142 -2.90 26.51 11.57
C ILE A 142 -4.24 27.20 11.87
N ALA A 143 -5.25 26.43 12.30
CA ALA A 143 -6.60 26.91 12.59
C ALA A 143 -6.63 28.05 13.62
N THR A 144 -5.93 27.88 14.75
CA THR A 144 -5.92 28.85 15.85
C THR A 144 -4.85 29.92 15.70
N GLN A 145 -4.10 29.91 14.60
CA GLN A 145 -2.93 30.75 14.39
C GLN A 145 -1.89 30.69 15.54
N SER A 146 -1.75 29.55 16.22
CA SER A 146 -0.75 29.38 17.29
C SER A 146 0.61 28.93 16.75
N ASP A 147 1.64 28.98 17.59
CA ASP A 147 2.96 28.49 17.23
C ASP A 147 2.99 26.97 17.01
N PHE A 148 3.78 26.53 16.04
CA PHE A 148 4.02 25.12 15.81
C PHE A 148 4.95 24.55 16.89
N SER A 149 4.58 23.39 17.42
CA SER A 149 5.44 22.69 18.36
C SER A 149 6.68 22.14 17.69
N LYS A 150 7.81 22.11 18.42
CA LYS A 150 9.02 21.42 17.96
C LYS A 150 8.67 19.96 17.63
N ALA A 151 8.96 19.56 16.41
CA ALA A 151 8.78 18.20 15.93
C ALA A 151 10.14 17.50 15.77
N LYS A 152 10.14 16.18 15.92
CA LYS A 152 11.26 15.32 15.51
C LYS A 152 11.12 14.97 14.03
N GLY A 153 12.21 14.53 13.42
CA GLY A 153 12.23 14.10 12.02
C GLY A 153 13.25 14.87 11.20
N THR A 154 13.20 14.69 9.88
CA THR A 154 14.12 15.32 8.93
C THR A 154 13.40 16.37 8.11
N LEU A 155 12.32 16.00 7.42
CA LEU A 155 11.58 16.90 6.54
C LEU A 155 10.41 17.57 7.26
N TYR A 156 9.72 16.89 8.18
CA TYR A 156 8.55 17.44 8.85
C TYR A 156 8.83 18.73 9.63
N PRO A 157 9.93 18.86 10.41
CA PRO A 157 10.23 20.10 11.12
C PRO A 157 10.47 21.29 10.16
N LEU A 158 11.08 21.06 8.99
CA LEU A 158 11.29 22.07 7.97
C LEU A 158 9.97 22.50 7.31
N ARG A 159 9.03 21.56 7.13
CA ARG A 159 7.67 21.86 6.69
C ARG A 159 6.92 22.76 7.69
N LEU A 160 7.06 22.54 9.00
CA LEU A 160 6.48 23.43 10.01
C LEU A 160 7.08 24.84 9.96
N GLN A 161 8.39 24.95 9.70
CA GLN A 161 9.03 26.25 9.46
C GLN A 161 8.42 26.93 8.23
N TYR A 162 8.25 26.19 7.13
CA TYR A 162 7.58 26.70 5.94
C TYR A 162 6.17 27.22 6.25
N PHE A 163 5.33 26.44 6.95
CA PHE A 163 3.98 26.88 7.31
C PHE A 163 3.98 28.16 8.15
N ALA A 164 4.95 28.35 9.05
CA ALA A 164 5.09 29.59 9.80
C ALA A 164 5.43 30.78 8.89
N LEU A 165 6.33 30.60 7.92
CA LEU A 165 6.69 31.63 6.94
C LEU A 165 5.52 31.96 6.00
N ALA A 166 4.81 30.94 5.51
CA ALA A 166 3.63 31.10 4.67
C ALA A 166 2.53 31.93 5.37
N ARG A 167 2.29 31.67 6.67
CA ARG A 167 1.35 32.46 7.49
C ARG A 167 1.78 33.91 7.66
N LYS A 168 3.06 34.14 7.95
CA LYS A 168 3.62 35.50 8.05
C LYS A 168 3.48 36.25 6.73
N HIS A 169 3.82 35.59 5.62
CA HIS A 169 3.71 36.15 4.28
C HIS A 169 2.27 36.51 3.90
N ALA A 170 1.30 35.64 4.20
CA ALA A 170 -0.13 35.92 4.00
C ALA A 170 -0.60 37.17 4.77
N ASN A 171 0.05 37.49 5.89
CA ASN A 171 -0.18 38.70 6.68
C ASN A 171 0.75 39.87 6.30
N SER A 172 1.32 39.86 5.08
CA SER A 172 2.19 40.92 4.55
C SER A 172 3.48 41.17 5.36
N ILE A 173 3.94 40.20 6.15
CA ILE A 173 5.24 40.27 6.83
C ILE A 173 6.33 39.81 5.86
N ASP A 174 7.41 40.59 5.75
CA ASP A 174 8.58 40.21 4.95
C ASP A 174 9.28 39.01 5.58
N VAL A 175 9.34 37.91 4.84
CA VAL A 175 9.94 36.63 5.25
C VAL A 175 11.11 36.22 4.36
N ARG A 176 11.60 37.11 3.48
CA ARG A 176 12.55 36.74 2.43
C ARG A 176 13.85 36.18 3.01
N LYS A 177 14.35 36.75 4.10
CA LYS A 177 15.58 36.29 4.76
C LYS A 177 15.39 34.88 5.33
N GLU A 178 14.31 34.66 6.07
CA GLU A 178 14.01 33.36 6.67
C GLU A 178 13.69 32.29 5.62
N ALA A 179 13.01 32.65 4.53
CA ALA A 179 12.75 31.76 3.42
C ALA A 179 14.05 31.32 2.73
N GLN A 180 15.02 32.24 2.58
CA GLN A 180 16.35 31.92 2.04
C GLN A 180 17.10 30.94 2.97
N THR A 181 17.09 31.17 4.28
CA THR A 181 17.67 30.23 5.27
C THR A 181 17.00 28.86 5.24
N LEU A 182 15.68 28.82 5.02
CA LEU A 182 14.96 27.54 4.89
C LEU A 182 15.34 26.81 3.60
N ILE A 183 15.53 27.51 2.48
CA ILE A 183 16.04 26.91 1.23
C ILE A 183 17.42 26.28 1.45
N GLU A 184 18.33 26.98 2.15
CA GLU A 184 19.66 26.45 2.47
C GLU A 184 19.57 25.18 3.32
N SER A 185 18.70 25.18 4.34
CA SER A 185 18.46 24.01 5.19
C SER A 185 17.88 22.83 4.41
N LEU A 186 16.94 23.10 3.49
CA LEU A 186 16.38 22.09 2.59
C LEU A 186 17.44 21.54 1.63
N ASN A 187 18.29 22.39 1.03
CA ASN A 187 19.35 21.96 0.13
C ASN A 187 20.46 21.15 0.83
N ALA A 188 20.62 21.29 2.15
CA ALA A 188 21.57 20.51 2.93
C ALA A 188 21.11 19.07 3.22
N LEU A 189 19.85 18.73 2.94
CA LEU A 189 19.35 17.36 3.11
C LEU A 189 19.98 16.39 2.08
N PRO A 190 20.09 15.09 2.41
CA PRO A 190 20.58 14.08 1.49
C PRO A 190 19.78 14.03 0.18
N THR A 191 20.47 13.84 -0.94
CA THR A 191 19.87 13.66 -2.27
C THR A 191 19.64 12.18 -2.62
N SER A 192 19.90 11.25 -1.70
CA SER A 192 19.60 9.83 -1.86
C SER A 192 19.47 9.13 -0.49
N TYR A 193 18.69 8.06 -0.44
CA TYR A 193 18.46 7.27 0.78
C TYR A 193 18.57 5.77 0.47
N PRO A 194 19.77 5.24 0.15
CA PRO A 194 19.94 3.84 -0.27
C PRO A 194 19.48 2.83 0.77
N LYS A 195 19.49 3.20 2.05
CA LYS A 195 18.99 2.34 3.13
C LYS A 195 17.47 2.12 3.08
N LEU A 196 16.73 2.86 2.26
CA LEU A 196 15.28 2.76 2.08
C LEU A 196 14.91 2.09 0.75
N ASP A 197 15.86 1.40 0.09
CA ASP A 197 15.55 0.62 -1.11
C ASP A 197 14.57 -0.52 -0.78
N ILE A 198 13.38 -0.43 -1.36
CA ILE A 198 12.25 -1.34 -1.17
C ILE A 198 12.49 -2.75 -1.72
N SER A 199 13.60 -2.98 -2.42
CA SER A 199 14.03 -4.28 -2.95
C SER A 199 15.24 -4.84 -2.19
N SER A 200 15.91 -4.04 -1.36
CA SER A 200 17.15 -4.42 -0.66
C SER A 200 16.86 -5.03 0.71
N PHE A 201 16.45 -6.30 0.74
CA PHE A 201 16.33 -7.10 1.97
C PHE A 201 16.80 -8.54 1.70
N LYS A 202 17.31 -9.21 2.74
CA LYS A 202 17.92 -10.55 2.62
C LYS A 202 16.96 -11.68 2.99
N ASP A 203 16.07 -11.41 3.93
CA ASP A 203 15.21 -12.39 4.58
C ASP A 203 13.96 -11.70 5.17
N PHE A 204 13.10 -12.49 5.78
CA PHE A 204 11.87 -12.02 6.41
C PHE A 204 12.11 -10.96 7.50
N HIS A 205 13.13 -11.15 8.35
CA HIS A 205 13.42 -10.24 9.46
C HIS A 205 13.91 -8.88 8.97
N SER A 206 14.88 -8.86 8.05
CA SER A 206 15.39 -7.64 7.43
C SER A 206 14.33 -6.91 6.61
N ARG A 207 13.39 -7.65 6.00
CA ARG A 207 12.20 -7.07 5.35
C ARG A 207 11.29 -6.33 6.35
N HIS A 208 11.03 -6.90 7.52
CA HIS A 208 10.21 -6.26 8.56
C HIS A 208 10.89 -5.02 9.15
N ALA A 209 12.20 -5.10 9.42
CA ALA A 209 12.99 -3.96 9.87
C ALA A 209 13.00 -2.83 8.80
N LEU A 210 13.10 -3.18 7.52
CA LEU A 210 12.97 -2.21 6.43
C LEU A 210 11.58 -1.56 6.43
N ARG A 211 10.50 -2.34 6.63
CA ARG A 211 9.13 -1.81 6.68
C ARG A 211 8.96 -0.71 7.75
N ILE A 212 9.50 -0.91 8.95
CA ILE A 212 9.45 0.10 10.02
C ILE A 212 10.12 1.39 9.56
N ARG A 213 11.34 1.29 9.02
CA ARG A 213 12.10 2.45 8.52
C ARG A 213 11.41 3.16 7.35
N LEU A 214 10.72 2.42 6.49
CA LEU A 214 9.89 2.99 5.43
C LEU A 214 8.72 3.77 6.01
N PHE A 215 8.02 3.24 7.03
CA PHE A 215 6.95 3.97 7.72
C PHE A 215 7.45 5.24 8.42
N GLU A 216 8.59 5.18 9.11
CA GLU A 216 9.19 6.36 9.73
C GLU A 216 9.46 7.47 8.71
N ALA A 217 10.12 7.11 7.59
CA ALA A 217 10.47 8.07 6.55
C ALA A 217 9.22 8.59 5.80
N TYR A 218 8.25 7.72 5.51
CA TYR A 218 6.97 8.06 4.91
C TYR A 218 6.21 9.10 5.74
N LEU A 219 6.05 8.84 7.05
CA LEU A 219 5.31 9.73 7.95
C LEU A 219 6.04 11.04 8.24
N ASP A 220 7.36 11.09 8.12
CA ASP A 220 8.15 12.34 8.19
C ASP A 220 8.03 13.16 6.90
N ALA A 221 8.08 12.47 5.75
CA ALA A 221 8.06 13.12 4.45
C ALA A 221 6.69 13.62 4.03
N LEU A 222 5.60 13.05 4.57
CA LEU A 222 4.27 13.34 4.06
C LEU A 222 3.71 14.71 4.41
N ASP A 223 3.06 15.32 3.42
CA ASP A 223 2.23 16.50 3.60
C ASP A 223 0.94 16.14 4.38
N PRO A 224 0.68 16.76 5.55
CA PRO A 224 -0.58 16.55 6.27
C PRO A 224 -1.76 17.32 5.65
N LEU A 225 -1.53 18.21 4.67
CA LEU A 225 -2.57 19.08 4.13
C LEU A 225 -3.19 18.56 2.85
N THR A 226 -2.45 17.82 2.04
CA THR A 226 -2.90 17.37 0.72
C THR A 226 -2.56 15.91 0.44
N ILE A 227 -3.39 15.28 -0.37
CA ILE A 227 -3.07 14.00 -0.99
C ILE A 227 -2.12 14.33 -2.14
N SER A 228 -0.86 13.95 -1.99
CA SER A 228 0.18 14.33 -2.94
C SER A 228 1.06 13.16 -3.36
N GLU A 229 0.97 12.03 -2.68
CA GLU A 229 1.78 10.84 -2.91
C GLU A 229 1.75 10.38 -4.37
N ARG A 230 2.85 9.78 -4.83
CA ARG A 230 2.88 9.11 -6.13
C ARG A 230 1.92 7.91 -6.15
N TRP A 231 1.53 7.46 -7.35
CA TRP A 231 0.82 6.21 -7.54
C TRP A 231 1.82 5.09 -7.84
N GLY A 232 1.68 3.95 -7.16
CA GLY A 232 2.68 2.89 -7.14
C GLY A 232 3.31 2.70 -5.76
N TYR A 233 4.46 2.04 -5.75
CA TYR A 233 5.26 1.88 -4.55
C TYR A 233 5.76 3.22 -4.03
N TRP A 234 5.72 3.39 -2.71
CA TRP A 234 6.46 4.47 -2.08
C TRP A 234 7.96 4.20 -2.13
N THR A 235 8.74 5.14 -2.64
CA THR A 235 10.21 5.09 -2.66
C THR A 235 10.78 6.30 -1.94
N ALA A 236 12.08 6.23 -1.62
CA ALA A 236 12.80 7.36 -1.04
C ALA A 236 12.80 8.63 -1.90
N ASP A 237 12.57 8.51 -3.21
CA ASP A 237 12.48 9.65 -4.12
C ASP A 237 11.32 10.58 -3.75
N GLU A 238 10.31 10.07 -3.07
CA GLU A 238 9.20 10.88 -2.55
C GLU A 238 9.68 11.90 -1.52
N ILE A 239 10.72 11.60 -0.73
CA ILE A 239 11.33 12.56 0.21
C ILE A 239 11.93 13.73 -0.57
N ILE A 240 12.66 13.42 -1.63
CA ILE A 240 13.33 14.42 -2.50
C ILE A 240 12.27 15.25 -3.22
N ARG A 241 11.19 14.63 -3.71
CA ARG A 241 10.09 15.33 -4.38
C ARG A 241 9.39 16.33 -3.45
N GLN A 242 9.09 15.91 -2.22
CA GLN A 242 8.49 16.76 -1.17
C GLN A 242 9.44 17.88 -0.72
N GLN A 243 10.75 17.60 -0.63
CA GLN A 243 11.77 18.61 -0.36
C GLN A 243 11.83 19.66 -1.48
N GLN A 244 11.82 19.24 -2.74
CA GLN A 244 11.84 20.14 -3.90
C GLN A 244 10.61 21.05 -3.95
N SER A 245 9.43 20.53 -3.63
CA SER A 245 8.22 21.36 -3.61
C SER A 245 8.27 22.44 -2.53
N LEU A 246 8.80 22.12 -1.33
CA LEU A 246 9.06 23.12 -0.29
C LEU A 246 10.07 24.18 -0.75
N ILE A 247 11.14 23.78 -1.45
CA ILE A 247 12.12 24.72 -2.01
C ILE A 247 11.45 25.67 -3.02
N LEU A 248 10.64 25.15 -3.94
CA LEU A 248 9.92 25.95 -4.93
C LEU A 248 8.96 26.93 -4.24
N ALA A 249 8.23 26.46 -3.23
CA ALA A 249 7.33 27.29 -2.46
C ALA A 249 8.07 28.38 -1.66
N CYS A 250 9.26 28.10 -1.11
CA CYS A 250 10.11 29.11 -0.49
C CYS A 250 10.63 30.13 -1.51
N LYS A 251 11.03 29.69 -2.71
CA LYS A 251 11.45 30.60 -3.79
C LYS A 251 10.33 31.54 -4.20
N GLN A 252 9.07 31.09 -4.15
CA GLN A 252 7.91 31.94 -4.37
C GLN A 252 7.79 33.02 -3.28
N LEU A 253 8.09 32.70 -2.02
CA LEU A 253 8.13 33.68 -0.90
C LEU A 253 9.25 34.73 -1.05
N LEU A 254 10.32 34.44 -1.80
CA LEU A 254 11.41 35.39 -2.05
C LEU A 254 11.01 36.52 -3.01
N LYS A 255 10.07 36.26 -3.91
CA LYS A 255 9.76 37.12 -5.06
C LYS A 255 8.75 38.20 -4.71
N SER A 256 8.90 39.35 -5.37
CA SER A 256 7.83 40.34 -5.43
C SER A 256 6.69 39.83 -6.33
N PRO A 257 5.43 40.26 -6.16
CA PRO A 257 4.27 39.70 -6.86
C PRO A 257 4.29 39.68 -8.39
N SER A 258 5.30 40.30 -9.04
CA SER A 258 5.39 40.60 -10.47
C SER A 258 6.19 39.61 -11.34
N ASP A 259 6.88 38.61 -10.77
CA ASP A 259 7.78 37.75 -11.57
C ASP A 259 7.10 36.46 -12.07
N GLU A 260 7.12 36.23 -13.39
CA GLU A 260 6.59 35.06 -14.11
C GLU A 260 7.38 33.77 -13.81
N TYR A 261 6.94 33.04 -12.79
CA TYR A 261 7.09 31.58 -12.73
C TYR A 261 5.68 30.98 -12.80
N GLN A 262 5.54 29.66 -12.97
CA GLN A 262 4.24 29.00 -12.75
C GLN A 262 3.81 29.29 -11.29
N LYS A 263 2.97 30.32 -11.14
CA LYS A 263 2.65 30.95 -9.86
C LYS A 263 1.67 30.03 -9.16
N ALA A 264 2.10 29.43 -8.05
CA ALA A 264 1.16 28.87 -7.10
C ALA A 264 0.22 30.00 -6.63
N THR A 265 -1.07 29.72 -6.55
CA THR A 265 -2.11 30.73 -6.23
C THR A 265 -2.83 30.37 -4.94
N GLY A 266 -3.64 31.30 -4.42
CA GLY A 266 -4.38 31.07 -3.17
C GLY A 266 -3.48 31.07 -1.93
N ASN A 267 -3.92 30.37 -0.89
CA ASN A 267 -3.24 30.35 0.42
C ASN A 267 -1.80 29.82 0.32
N PRO A 268 -0.79 30.62 0.73
CA PRO A 268 0.62 30.21 0.67
C PRO A 268 0.94 28.90 1.36
N ILE A 269 0.20 28.52 2.40
CA ILE A 269 0.41 27.24 3.10
C ILE A 269 0.27 26.04 2.15
N LEU A 270 -0.58 26.16 1.13
CA LEU A 270 -0.88 25.10 0.16
C LEU A 270 0.00 25.15 -1.11
N TRP A 271 0.93 26.10 -1.24
CA TRP A 271 1.75 26.17 -2.45
C TRP A 271 2.65 24.94 -2.69
N PRO A 272 3.25 24.28 -1.68
CA PRO A 272 4.06 23.09 -1.92
C PRO A 272 3.29 21.99 -2.66
N SER A 273 2.02 21.76 -2.31
CA SER A 273 1.21 20.70 -2.93
C SER A 273 0.85 21.02 -4.39
N GLN A 274 0.66 22.29 -4.73
CA GLN A 274 0.43 22.71 -6.11
C GLN A 274 1.62 22.37 -7.03
N TYR A 275 2.86 22.52 -6.53
CA TYR A 275 4.04 22.09 -7.30
C TYR A 275 4.15 20.57 -7.45
N LEU A 276 3.52 19.80 -6.54
CA LEU A 276 3.47 18.34 -6.62
C LEU A 276 2.40 17.85 -7.60
N SER A 277 1.29 18.57 -7.76
CA SER A 277 0.17 18.20 -8.65
C SER A 277 0.36 18.65 -10.10
N GLN A 278 1.16 19.69 -10.36
CA GLN A 278 1.40 20.23 -11.71
C GLN A 278 2.15 19.29 -12.67
N LYS A 279 2.73 18.19 -12.19
CA LYS A 279 3.44 17.22 -13.02
C LYS A 279 2.71 15.89 -13.05
N THR A 280 2.31 15.45 -14.23
CA THR A 280 2.00 14.04 -14.49
C THR A 280 3.17 13.19 -14.00
N GLN A 281 2.86 12.09 -13.33
CA GLN A 281 3.88 11.20 -12.82
C GLN A 281 4.42 10.34 -13.98
N ASP A 282 5.66 9.85 -13.84
CA ASP A 282 6.29 9.06 -14.88
C ASP A 282 5.49 7.76 -15.12
N LEU A 283 5.01 7.58 -16.34
CA LEU A 283 4.36 6.34 -16.76
C LEU A 283 5.37 5.19 -16.79
N ASP A 284 4.91 4.00 -16.43
CA ASP A 284 5.72 2.78 -16.41
C ASP A 284 5.10 1.74 -17.34
N SER A 285 5.74 1.56 -18.50
CA SER A 285 5.34 0.59 -19.52
C SER A 285 6.17 -0.71 -19.45
N SER A 286 6.94 -0.89 -18.37
CA SER A 286 7.76 -2.09 -18.19
C SER A 286 6.89 -3.33 -18.02
N THR A 287 7.41 -4.47 -18.47
CA THR A 287 6.79 -5.77 -18.24
C THR A 287 6.66 -6.10 -16.76
N GLU A 288 7.62 -5.65 -15.94
CA GLU A 288 7.68 -5.82 -14.50
C GLU A 288 6.51 -5.13 -13.80
N GLU A 289 6.13 -3.93 -14.25
CA GLU A 289 4.97 -3.21 -13.70
C GLU A 289 3.66 -4.00 -13.89
N PHE A 290 3.55 -4.76 -14.97
CA PHE A 290 2.34 -5.53 -15.30
C PHE A 290 2.40 -7.01 -14.89
N GLY A 291 3.60 -7.56 -14.64
CA GLY A 291 3.82 -8.99 -14.40
C GLY A 291 4.45 -9.36 -13.06
N ALA A 292 4.88 -8.38 -12.26
CA ALA A 292 5.39 -8.66 -10.92
C ALA A 292 4.30 -9.22 -10.00
N LEU A 293 4.70 -10.03 -9.03
CA LEU A 293 3.78 -10.51 -8.00
C LEU A 293 3.27 -9.30 -7.18
N PRO A 294 1.95 -9.04 -7.14
CA PRO A 294 1.42 -7.96 -6.33
C PRO A 294 1.72 -8.24 -4.86
N THR A 295 1.93 -7.20 -4.07
CA THR A 295 1.84 -7.38 -2.62
C THR A 295 0.41 -7.76 -2.26
N GLY A 296 0.22 -8.54 -1.18
CA GLY A 296 -1.14 -8.87 -0.73
C GLY A 296 -1.99 -7.60 -0.51
N ASP A 297 -1.35 -6.54 -0.05
CA ASP A 297 -1.92 -5.24 0.30
C ASP A 297 -1.75 -4.21 -0.85
N SER A 298 -2.82 -3.96 -1.60
CA SER A 298 -2.73 -3.05 -2.76
C SER A 298 -2.57 -1.58 -2.40
N LEU A 299 -2.65 -1.18 -1.14
CA LEU A 299 -2.22 0.18 -0.79
C LEU A 299 -0.71 0.34 -0.96
N ILE A 300 0.09 -0.72 -0.76
CA ILE A 300 1.52 -0.70 -1.07
C ILE A 300 1.73 -0.66 -2.59
N ASP A 301 0.98 -1.48 -3.33
CA ASP A 301 1.13 -1.58 -4.78
C ASP A 301 0.63 -0.35 -5.53
N ILE A 302 -0.48 0.26 -5.10
CA ILE A 302 -1.22 1.31 -5.83
C ILE A 302 -1.12 2.63 -5.09
N GLY A 303 -1.53 2.65 -3.82
CA GLY A 303 -1.72 3.88 -3.04
C GLY A 303 -0.46 4.43 -2.37
N SER A 304 0.73 3.96 -2.72
CA SER A 304 2.00 4.44 -2.14
C SER A 304 2.04 4.41 -0.62
N SER A 305 1.43 3.37 -0.04
CA SER A 305 1.68 3.00 1.34
C SER A 305 3.10 2.42 1.47
N PRO A 306 3.85 2.76 2.53
CA PRO A 306 5.23 2.33 2.67
C PRO A 306 5.32 0.82 2.91
N GLY A 307 6.06 0.15 2.03
CA GLY A 307 6.30 -1.27 2.17
C GLY A 307 7.35 -1.79 1.19
N PRO A 308 8.09 -2.84 1.56
CA PRO A 308 8.96 -3.53 0.63
C PRO A 308 8.14 -4.23 -0.46
N LYS A 309 8.73 -4.40 -1.65
CA LYS A 309 8.09 -5.12 -2.75
C LYS A 309 7.71 -6.56 -2.36
N GLY A 310 6.81 -7.14 -3.15
CA GLY A 310 6.41 -8.54 -3.01
C GLY A 310 7.62 -9.48 -3.08
N ILE A 311 7.58 -10.55 -2.28
CA ILE A 311 8.57 -11.64 -2.33
C ILE A 311 7.90 -12.85 -2.95
N GLY A 312 8.47 -13.38 -4.02
CA GLY A 312 8.00 -14.63 -4.62
C GLY A 312 8.12 -14.62 -6.14
N ASP A 313 7.98 -15.80 -6.72
CA ASP A 313 7.80 -15.98 -8.17
C ASP A 313 6.53 -16.82 -8.38
N LEU A 314 5.90 -16.63 -9.53
CA LEU A 314 4.83 -17.52 -9.99
C LEU A 314 5.43 -18.71 -10.75
N MET A 315 4.88 -19.91 -10.52
CA MET A 315 5.29 -21.15 -11.21
C MET A 315 5.04 -21.11 -12.72
N LYS A 316 3.94 -20.48 -13.11
CA LYS A 316 3.46 -20.28 -14.47
C LYS A 316 3.04 -18.83 -14.60
N TRP A 317 3.30 -18.22 -15.76
CA TRP A 317 2.97 -16.82 -15.99
C TRP A 317 3.59 -15.89 -14.93
N GLY A 318 4.85 -16.17 -14.57
CA GLY A 318 5.72 -15.25 -13.85
C GLY A 318 6.70 -14.57 -14.80
N LEU A 319 7.53 -13.66 -14.30
CA LEU A 319 8.50 -12.90 -15.12
C LEU A 319 9.59 -13.77 -15.79
N ALA A 320 9.75 -15.02 -15.37
CA ALA A 320 10.67 -15.98 -16.01
C ALA A 320 10.05 -16.71 -17.23
N ASP A 321 8.73 -16.60 -17.43
CA ASP A 321 8.00 -17.26 -18.51
C ASP A 321 8.06 -16.40 -19.79
N LYS A 322 8.82 -16.85 -20.79
CA LYS A 322 9.11 -16.06 -22.00
C LYS A 322 7.87 -15.75 -22.85
N GLU A 323 6.94 -16.69 -22.96
CA GLU A 323 5.72 -16.49 -23.75
C GLU A 323 4.80 -15.49 -23.04
N HIS A 324 4.64 -15.64 -21.73
CA HIS A 324 3.88 -14.69 -20.92
C HIS A 324 4.50 -13.29 -20.94
N MET A 325 5.83 -13.19 -20.90
CA MET A 325 6.53 -11.90 -20.98
C MET A 325 6.29 -11.16 -22.30
N GLN A 326 6.21 -11.88 -23.42
CA GLN A 326 5.85 -11.28 -24.71
C GLN A 326 4.41 -10.75 -24.70
N TRP A 327 3.49 -11.52 -24.13
CA TRP A 327 2.10 -11.08 -23.96
C TRP A 327 2.00 -9.86 -23.03
N LEU A 328 2.69 -9.88 -21.88
CA LEU A 328 2.74 -8.77 -20.92
C LEU A 328 3.31 -7.50 -21.54
N SER A 329 4.38 -7.61 -22.33
CA SER A 329 4.97 -6.46 -23.02
C SER A 329 3.96 -5.80 -23.97
N LYS A 330 3.20 -6.62 -24.71
CA LYS A 330 2.12 -6.13 -25.56
C LYS A 330 1.01 -5.48 -24.73
N ALA A 331 0.58 -6.12 -23.64
CA ALA A 331 -0.48 -5.59 -22.78
C ALA A 331 -0.08 -4.25 -22.14
N ALA A 332 1.13 -4.16 -21.61
CA ALA A 332 1.70 -2.93 -21.07
C ALA A 332 1.69 -1.83 -22.13
N HIS A 333 2.22 -2.09 -23.32
CA HIS A 333 2.24 -1.12 -24.41
C HIS A 333 0.83 -0.67 -24.84
N ASP A 334 -0.10 -1.61 -25.05
CA ASP A 334 -1.47 -1.29 -25.47
C ASP A 334 -2.20 -0.41 -24.43
N ILE A 335 -1.93 -0.63 -23.13
CA ILE A 335 -2.55 0.10 -22.02
C ILE A 335 -1.87 1.47 -21.80
N THR A 336 -0.55 1.55 -21.87
CA THR A 336 0.17 2.79 -21.51
C THR A 336 0.34 3.76 -22.68
N SER A 337 0.52 3.27 -23.90
CA SER A 337 0.80 4.13 -25.07
C SER A 337 -0.28 5.15 -25.42
N PRO A 338 -1.59 4.93 -25.14
CA PRO A 338 -2.60 5.96 -25.34
C PRO A 338 -2.53 7.11 -24.32
N LEU A 339 -1.84 6.94 -23.20
CA LEU A 339 -1.80 7.91 -22.12
C LEU A 339 -0.71 8.98 -22.34
N PRO A 340 -0.94 10.23 -21.91
CA PRO A 340 -2.11 10.72 -21.18
C PRO A 340 -3.30 11.12 -22.08
N ASP A 341 -3.19 11.03 -23.41
CA ASP A 341 -4.12 11.72 -24.31
C ASP A 341 -5.47 11.03 -24.50
N ASP A 342 -5.52 9.69 -24.41
CA ASP A 342 -6.73 8.89 -24.68
C ASP A 342 -6.92 7.77 -23.62
N PRO A 343 -7.43 8.12 -22.42
CA PRO A 343 -7.66 7.14 -21.34
C PRO A 343 -8.72 6.10 -21.70
N GLN A 344 -9.67 6.42 -22.57
CA GLN A 344 -10.71 5.48 -23.00
C GLN A 344 -10.14 4.35 -23.85
N LYS A 345 -9.15 4.64 -24.72
CA LYS A 345 -8.42 3.60 -25.46
C LYS A 345 -7.57 2.73 -24.53
N SER A 346 -6.97 3.31 -23.48
CA SER A 346 -6.28 2.55 -22.43
C SER A 346 -7.24 1.58 -21.72
N MET A 347 -8.43 2.03 -21.34
CA MET A 347 -9.47 1.19 -20.76
C MET A 347 -9.96 0.08 -21.71
N GLN A 348 -10.15 0.38 -22.99
CA GLN A 348 -10.51 -0.62 -23.99
C GLN A 348 -9.42 -1.69 -24.16
N ALA A 349 -8.14 -1.29 -24.15
CA ALA A 349 -7.02 -2.21 -24.17
C ALA A 349 -7.00 -3.11 -22.92
N TYR A 350 -7.17 -2.53 -21.74
CA TYR A 350 -7.29 -3.28 -20.49
C TYR A 350 -8.42 -4.33 -20.54
N ARG A 351 -9.64 -3.91 -20.93
CA ARG A 351 -10.81 -4.79 -21.07
C ARG A 351 -10.61 -5.90 -22.10
N LYS A 352 -9.81 -5.65 -23.14
CA LYS A 352 -9.45 -6.67 -24.14
C LYS A 352 -8.50 -7.73 -23.57
N HIS A 353 -7.61 -7.37 -22.65
CA HIS A 353 -6.58 -8.26 -22.11
C HIS A 353 -7.07 -9.13 -20.94
N ILE A 354 -7.98 -8.63 -20.10
CA ILE A 354 -8.52 -9.39 -18.95
C ILE A 354 -9.10 -10.77 -19.32
N PRO A 355 -9.91 -10.93 -20.37
CA PRO A 355 -10.49 -12.22 -20.74
C PRO A 355 -9.45 -13.30 -21.11
N PHE A 356 -8.24 -12.91 -21.53
CA PHE A 356 -7.16 -13.87 -21.77
C PHE A 356 -6.71 -14.53 -20.46
N LEU A 357 -6.52 -13.72 -19.41
CA LEU A 357 -6.10 -14.21 -18.10
C LEU A 357 -7.22 -15.02 -17.41
N GLU A 358 -8.47 -14.56 -17.46
CA GLU A 358 -9.60 -15.23 -16.80
C GLU A 358 -9.89 -16.64 -17.36
N LYS A 359 -9.64 -16.85 -18.66
CA LYS A 359 -9.81 -18.16 -19.32
C LYS A 359 -8.82 -19.22 -18.87
N ALA A 360 -7.73 -18.82 -18.21
CA ALA A 360 -6.75 -19.77 -17.69
C ALA A 360 -7.38 -20.70 -16.65
N LYS A 361 -6.94 -21.95 -16.63
CA LYS A 361 -7.44 -22.99 -15.71
C LYS A 361 -6.57 -23.21 -14.48
N HIS A 362 -5.55 -22.35 -14.27
CA HIS A 362 -4.62 -22.46 -13.16
C HIS A 362 -4.65 -21.22 -12.27
N GLY A 363 -4.33 -21.40 -10.98
CA GLY A 363 -4.41 -20.37 -9.96
C GLY A 363 -3.59 -19.08 -10.19
N SER A 364 -2.48 -19.14 -10.94
CA SER A 364 -1.69 -17.92 -11.21
C SER A 364 -2.46 -16.85 -12.00
N ARG A 365 -3.59 -17.21 -12.60
CA ARG A 365 -4.52 -16.27 -13.23
C ARG A 365 -4.98 -15.16 -12.28
N PHE A 366 -5.23 -15.48 -11.01
CA PHE A 366 -5.76 -14.49 -10.05
C PHE A 366 -4.74 -13.40 -9.75
N TYR A 367 -3.46 -13.77 -9.61
CA TYR A 367 -2.37 -12.82 -9.44
C TYR A 367 -2.17 -11.95 -10.67
N ASN A 368 -2.20 -12.54 -11.86
CA ASN A 368 -2.04 -11.78 -13.09
C ASN A 368 -3.23 -10.85 -13.36
N VAL A 369 -4.48 -11.28 -13.11
CA VAL A 369 -5.66 -10.42 -13.21
C VAL A 369 -5.55 -9.25 -12.23
N LYS A 370 -5.23 -9.53 -10.96
CA LYS A 370 -5.01 -8.50 -9.93
C LYS A 370 -3.90 -7.54 -10.31
N GLN A 371 -2.75 -8.03 -10.80
CA GLN A 371 -1.63 -7.18 -11.18
C GLN A 371 -1.96 -6.30 -12.38
N LEU A 372 -2.62 -6.86 -13.41
CA LEU A 372 -3.05 -6.11 -14.58
C LEU A 372 -4.02 -4.98 -14.19
N ARG A 373 -4.99 -5.27 -13.31
CA ARG A 373 -5.91 -4.26 -12.74
C ARG A 373 -5.13 -3.20 -11.98
N ASN A 374 -4.30 -3.59 -11.01
CA ASN A 374 -3.51 -2.67 -10.19
C ASN A 374 -2.61 -1.78 -11.04
N ALA A 375 -1.92 -2.34 -12.03
CA ALA A 375 -1.06 -1.60 -12.96
C ALA A 375 -1.86 -0.60 -13.78
N THR A 376 -3.01 -1.01 -14.32
CA THR A 376 -3.89 -0.12 -15.10
C THR A 376 -4.40 1.05 -14.26
N VAL A 377 -4.88 0.80 -13.02
CA VAL A 377 -5.26 1.86 -12.06
C VAL A 377 -4.11 2.84 -11.86
N ARG A 378 -2.88 2.34 -11.66
CA ARG A 378 -1.70 3.21 -11.50
C ARG A 378 -1.43 4.07 -12.73
N GLN A 379 -1.41 3.50 -13.93
CA GLN A 379 -1.07 4.28 -15.12
C GLN A 379 -2.09 5.39 -15.38
N LEU A 380 -3.38 5.06 -15.27
CA LEU A 380 -4.46 6.05 -15.38
C LEU A 380 -4.32 7.17 -14.33
N ALA A 381 -4.11 6.80 -13.06
CA ALA A 381 -3.97 7.76 -11.99
C ALA A 381 -2.67 8.61 -12.07
N ARG A 382 -1.55 8.04 -12.57
CA ARG A 382 -0.29 8.77 -12.85
C ARG A 382 -0.48 9.83 -13.93
N SER A 383 -1.34 9.56 -14.91
CA SER A 383 -1.75 10.49 -15.97
C SER A 383 -2.82 11.50 -15.55
N GLY A 384 -3.34 11.43 -14.32
CA GLY A 384 -4.39 12.33 -13.84
C GLY A 384 -5.82 11.91 -14.18
N HIS A 385 -6.02 10.71 -14.73
CA HIS A 385 -7.33 10.17 -15.11
C HIS A 385 -7.94 9.37 -13.96
N PHE A 386 -8.28 10.07 -12.88
CA PHE A 386 -8.71 9.44 -11.62
C PHE A 386 -10.05 8.73 -11.71
N MET A 387 -10.98 9.21 -12.54
CA MET A 387 -12.30 8.58 -12.71
C MET A 387 -12.22 7.27 -13.49
N GLU A 388 -11.40 7.23 -14.53
CA GLU A 388 -11.11 5.99 -15.27
C GLU A 388 -10.33 4.99 -14.40
N ALA A 389 -9.39 5.47 -13.58
CA ALA A 389 -8.70 4.64 -12.60
C ALA A 389 -9.69 4.07 -11.56
N HIS A 390 -10.66 4.87 -11.11
CA HIS A 390 -11.75 4.44 -10.24
C HIS A 390 -12.59 3.35 -10.91
N GLU A 391 -12.98 3.53 -12.18
CA GLU A 391 -13.77 2.54 -12.93
C GLU A 391 -13.04 1.18 -13.03
N VAL A 392 -11.73 1.18 -13.30
CA VAL A 392 -10.93 -0.05 -13.31
C VAL A 392 -10.81 -0.67 -11.90
N LEU A 393 -10.73 0.16 -10.86
CA LEU A 393 -10.70 -0.34 -9.47
C LEU A 393 -12.00 -1.08 -9.13
N GLN A 394 -13.15 -0.60 -9.62
CA GLN A 394 -14.46 -1.23 -9.37
C GLN A 394 -14.57 -2.65 -9.93
N ASP A 395 -13.76 -3.04 -10.92
CA ASP A 395 -13.70 -4.42 -11.43
C ASP A 395 -13.19 -5.44 -10.39
N ASN A 396 -12.69 -4.98 -9.24
CA ASN A 396 -12.36 -5.85 -8.10
C ASN A 396 -13.59 -6.21 -7.24
N PHE A 397 -14.77 -5.64 -7.52
CA PHE A 397 -16.00 -5.91 -6.79
C PHE A 397 -17.03 -6.68 -7.65
N PRO A 398 -17.77 -7.64 -7.08
CA PRO A 398 -17.60 -8.19 -5.73
C PRO A 398 -16.22 -8.87 -5.59
N LEU A 399 -15.70 -8.91 -4.35
CA LEU A 399 -14.39 -9.48 -4.08
C LEU A 399 -14.31 -10.93 -4.56
N HIS A 400 -13.19 -11.27 -5.19
CA HIS A 400 -12.93 -12.65 -5.56
C HIS A 400 -12.62 -13.50 -4.32
N ASN A 401 -12.87 -14.80 -4.38
CA ASN A 401 -12.57 -15.77 -3.33
C ASN A 401 -11.15 -15.64 -2.70
N GLN A 402 -10.18 -15.25 -3.53
CA GLN A 402 -8.77 -15.09 -3.14
C GLN A 402 -8.46 -13.71 -2.54
N ASP A 403 -9.30 -12.71 -2.78
CA ASP A 403 -9.13 -11.39 -2.19
C ASP A 403 -9.33 -11.44 -0.67
N TRP A 404 -10.13 -12.39 -0.19
CA TRP A 404 -10.29 -12.68 1.24
C TRP A 404 -9.02 -13.19 1.93
N ALA A 405 -7.99 -13.62 1.19
CA ALA A 405 -6.70 -14.01 1.77
C ALA A 405 -5.80 -12.79 2.09
N CYS A 406 -6.33 -11.57 1.97
CA CYS A 406 -5.69 -10.33 2.43
C CYS A 406 -6.51 -9.72 3.58
N PRO A 407 -5.90 -9.36 4.72
CA PRO A 407 -6.60 -8.71 5.83
C PRO A 407 -7.39 -7.50 5.37
N ASN A 408 -8.72 -7.56 5.55
CA ASN A 408 -9.67 -6.53 5.17
C ASN A 408 -9.45 -5.94 3.76
N ARG A 409 -9.40 -6.81 2.75
CA ARG A 409 -9.20 -6.39 1.35
C ARG A 409 -10.23 -5.37 0.87
N GLU A 410 -11.48 -5.48 1.33
CA GLU A 410 -12.54 -4.51 1.04
C GLU A 410 -12.15 -3.10 1.48
N GLY A 411 -11.81 -2.91 2.77
CA GLY A 411 -11.41 -1.61 3.28
C GLY A 411 -10.15 -1.04 2.60
N ILE A 412 -9.20 -1.89 2.18
CA ILE A 412 -8.04 -1.47 1.38
C ILE A 412 -8.48 -0.88 0.04
N LEU A 413 -9.38 -1.57 -0.68
CA LEU A 413 -9.87 -1.09 -1.98
C LEU A 413 -10.72 0.17 -1.82
N LEU A 414 -11.59 0.24 -0.80
CA LEU A 414 -12.36 1.44 -0.48
C LEU A 414 -11.47 2.64 -0.12
N ALA A 415 -10.34 2.43 0.55
CA ALA A 415 -9.39 3.51 0.83
C ALA A 415 -8.75 4.06 -0.45
N ILE A 416 -8.39 3.19 -1.40
CA ILE A 416 -7.86 3.61 -2.71
C ILE A 416 -8.95 4.32 -3.52
N ASP A 417 -10.17 3.79 -3.47
CA ASP A 417 -11.34 4.34 -4.15
C ASP A 417 -11.63 5.78 -3.66
N GLY A 418 -11.78 5.96 -2.35
CA GLY A 418 -12.00 7.27 -1.74
C GLY A 418 -10.89 8.27 -2.06
N ARG A 419 -9.63 7.81 -2.17
CA ARG A 419 -8.51 8.65 -2.63
C ARG A 419 -8.65 9.09 -4.09
N LEU A 420 -8.99 8.17 -4.99
CA LEU A 420 -9.20 8.48 -6.41
C LEU A 420 -10.32 9.52 -6.57
N LEU A 421 -11.44 9.29 -5.90
CA LEU A 421 -12.58 10.20 -5.88
C LEU A 421 -12.21 11.57 -5.28
N ALA A 422 -11.43 11.59 -4.21
CA ALA A 422 -10.95 12.84 -3.60
C ALA A 422 -10.10 13.67 -4.57
N LEU A 423 -9.20 13.02 -5.30
CA LEU A 423 -8.34 13.66 -6.30
C LEU A 423 -9.10 14.04 -7.59
N ALA A 424 -10.21 13.37 -7.87
CA ALA A 424 -11.17 13.75 -8.90
C ALA A 424 -12.15 14.86 -8.46
N GLU A 425 -12.03 15.35 -7.21
CA GLU A 425 -12.94 16.32 -6.59
C GLU A 425 -14.41 15.83 -6.52
N ASP A 426 -14.62 14.51 -6.50
CA ASP A 426 -15.94 13.92 -6.38
C ASP A 426 -16.47 14.05 -4.93
N PRO A 427 -17.71 14.54 -4.73
CA PRO A 427 -18.25 14.78 -3.39
C PRO A 427 -18.50 13.50 -2.58
N SER A 428 -18.54 12.32 -3.21
CA SER A 428 -18.72 11.04 -2.53
C SER A 428 -17.45 10.50 -1.87
N ALA A 429 -16.29 11.10 -2.15
CA ALA A 429 -14.99 10.65 -1.63
C ALA A 429 -14.98 10.46 -0.10
N GLU A 430 -15.53 11.42 0.64
CA GLU A 430 -15.60 11.36 2.11
C GLU A 430 -16.44 10.17 2.59
N ILE A 431 -17.58 9.91 1.95
CA ILE A 431 -18.47 8.80 2.28
C ILE A 431 -17.77 7.47 2.03
N ILE A 432 -17.01 7.35 0.94
CA ILE A 432 -16.26 6.14 0.62
C ILE A 432 -15.11 5.91 1.61
N LEU A 433 -14.40 6.97 2.03
CA LEU A 433 -13.37 6.88 3.05
C LEU A 433 -13.95 6.48 4.43
N ASP A 434 -15.15 6.95 4.77
CA ASP A 434 -15.84 6.51 5.98
C ASP A 434 -16.22 5.03 5.93
N LYS A 435 -16.69 4.54 4.77
CA LYS A 435 -16.92 3.09 4.57
C LYS A 435 -15.63 2.29 4.69
N ALA A 436 -14.50 2.81 4.20
CA ALA A 436 -13.20 2.16 4.36
C ALA A 436 -12.81 2.03 5.84
N ILE A 437 -13.05 3.08 6.62
CA ILE A 437 -12.80 3.10 8.07
C ILE A 437 -13.73 2.12 8.80
N GLU A 438 -15.04 2.14 8.49
CA GLU A 438 -16.05 1.24 9.06
C GLU A 438 -15.74 -0.23 8.75
N SER A 439 -15.37 -0.54 7.51
CA SER A 439 -14.93 -1.87 7.09
C SER A 439 -13.73 -2.33 7.91
N GLY A 440 -12.73 -1.46 8.12
CA GLY A 440 -11.56 -1.76 8.95
C GLY A 440 -11.87 -2.00 10.43
N THR A 441 -12.69 -1.16 11.04
CA THR A 441 -13.06 -1.33 12.46
C THR A 441 -13.95 -2.56 12.67
N THR A 442 -14.88 -2.84 11.75
CA THR A 442 -15.70 -4.07 11.77
C THR A 442 -14.82 -5.32 11.62
N PHE A 443 -13.84 -5.29 10.72
CA PHE A 443 -12.89 -6.40 10.57
C PHE A 443 -12.09 -6.64 11.86
N LEU A 444 -11.66 -5.59 12.56
CA LEU A 444 -10.98 -5.73 13.86
C LEU A 444 -11.86 -6.38 14.93
N GLN A 445 -13.16 -6.07 14.95
CA GLN A 445 -14.10 -6.74 15.85
C GLN A 445 -14.21 -8.23 15.55
N HIS A 446 -14.27 -8.63 14.27
CA HIS A 446 -14.24 -10.03 13.88
C HIS A 446 -12.93 -10.74 14.27
N VAL A 447 -11.80 -10.04 14.20
CA VAL A 447 -10.52 -10.54 14.70
C VAL A 447 -10.58 -10.79 16.22
N ASP A 448 -11.16 -9.87 16.99
CA ASP A 448 -11.33 -10.05 18.44
C ASP A 448 -12.25 -11.24 18.77
N GLU A 449 -13.35 -11.40 18.03
CA GLU A 449 -14.25 -12.56 18.16
C GLU A 449 -13.56 -13.88 17.85
N ALA A 450 -12.75 -13.92 16.81
CA ALA A 450 -12.00 -15.11 16.41
C ALA A 450 -10.92 -15.48 17.43
N GLU A 451 -10.18 -14.50 17.94
CA GLU A 451 -9.17 -14.70 18.98
C GLU A 451 -9.79 -15.20 20.30
N GLN A 452 -11.00 -14.75 20.62
CA GLN A 452 -11.79 -15.24 21.76
C GLN A 452 -12.48 -16.58 21.50
N GLY A 453 -12.38 -17.12 20.28
CA GLY A 453 -13.03 -18.37 19.87
C GLY A 453 -14.56 -18.28 19.76
N LYS A 454 -15.12 -17.08 19.69
CA LYS A 454 -16.57 -16.84 19.46
C LYS A 454 -16.95 -17.10 18.01
N ARG A 455 -16.06 -16.78 17.07
CA ARG A 455 -16.21 -17.06 15.64
C ARG A 455 -15.28 -18.22 15.24
N LYS A 456 -15.83 -19.27 14.65
CA LYS A 456 -15.10 -20.51 14.28
C LYS A 456 -15.28 -20.98 12.84
N THR A 457 -16.17 -20.33 12.10
CA THR A 457 -16.52 -20.67 10.71
C THR A 457 -16.55 -19.39 9.87
N PRO A 458 -16.33 -19.49 8.56
CA PRO A 458 -16.03 -20.72 7.80
C PRO A 458 -14.57 -21.17 7.97
N VAL A 459 -14.27 -22.44 7.66
CA VAL A 459 -12.90 -23.00 7.75
C VAL A 459 -12.42 -23.31 6.33
N PRO A 460 -11.20 -22.88 5.94
CA PRO A 460 -10.66 -23.19 4.62
C PRO A 460 -10.61 -24.70 4.34
N PRO A 461 -10.86 -25.15 3.11
CA PRO A 461 -10.71 -26.54 2.75
C PRO A 461 -9.27 -26.98 2.95
N VAL A 462 -9.10 -28.08 3.68
CA VAL A 462 -7.78 -28.67 3.91
C VAL A 462 -7.35 -29.40 2.64
N LEU A 463 -6.16 -29.08 2.11
CA LEU A 463 -5.52 -29.87 1.06
C LEU A 463 -5.43 -31.33 1.52
N LYS A 464 -5.99 -32.28 0.75
CA LYS A 464 -5.86 -33.72 1.05
C LYS A 464 -4.39 -34.08 1.26
N GLY A 465 -4.04 -34.51 2.48
CA GLY A 465 -2.66 -34.86 2.85
C GLY A 465 -1.92 -33.82 3.69
N MET A 466 -2.45 -32.60 3.86
CA MET A 466 -1.94 -31.63 4.83
C MET A 466 -2.71 -31.78 6.15
N LYS A 467 -2.00 -32.04 7.25
CA LYS A 467 -2.61 -31.86 8.58
C LYS A 467 -2.80 -30.35 8.81
N PRO A 468 -3.95 -29.90 9.34
CA PRO A 468 -4.09 -28.51 9.75
C PRO A 468 -2.93 -28.17 10.69
N ALA A 469 -2.26 -27.04 10.45
CA ALA A 469 -1.33 -26.51 11.42
C ALA A 469 -2.14 -26.27 12.69
N HIS A 470 -1.94 -27.11 13.71
CA HIS A 470 -2.54 -26.85 15.01
C HIS A 470 -2.04 -25.47 15.43
N PRO A 471 -2.93 -24.55 15.84
CA PRO A 471 -2.49 -23.31 16.45
C PRO A 471 -1.53 -23.69 17.59
N PRO A 472 -0.37 -23.03 17.71
CA PRO A 472 0.52 -23.31 18.83
C PRO A 472 -0.32 -23.25 20.09
N LYS A 473 -0.28 -24.32 20.90
CA LYS A 473 -0.95 -24.36 22.20
C LYS A 473 -0.56 -23.07 22.90
N ASN A 474 -1.55 -22.24 23.18
CA ASN A 474 -1.39 -20.96 23.82
C ASN A 474 -0.67 -21.18 25.16
N THR A 475 0.66 -21.04 25.19
CA THR A 475 1.47 -21.13 26.41
C THR A 475 1.42 -19.83 27.20
N GLY A 476 0.63 -18.85 26.76
CA GLY A 476 0.40 -17.59 27.45
C GLY A 476 -0.76 -17.61 28.45
N ASN A 477 -0.96 -18.69 29.21
CA ASN A 477 -1.77 -18.58 30.43
C ASN A 477 -0.86 -18.10 31.57
N HIS A 478 -0.41 -16.85 31.51
CA HIS A 478 0.05 -16.17 32.71
C HIS A 478 -1.19 -15.86 33.56
N SER A 479 -1.60 -16.85 34.36
CA SER A 479 -2.42 -16.56 35.52
C SER A 479 -1.68 -15.48 36.29
N HIS A 480 -2.28 -14.31 36.45
CA HIS A 480 -1.90 -13.37 37.48
C HIS A 480 -1.99 -14.11 38.82
N LYS A 481 -0.87 -14.68 39.27
CA LYS A 481 -0.70 -15.05 40.67
C LYS A 481 -0.67 -13.73 41.41
N ASN A 482 -1.79 -13.42 42.06
CA ASN A 482 -1.87 -12.39 43.09
C ASN A 482 -0.63 -12.50 43.99
N HIS A 483 0.27 -11.52 43.89
CA HIS A 483 1.23 -11.24 44.95
C HIS A 483 0.43 -10.88 46.19
N LYS A 484 0.21 -11.87 47.07
CA LYS A 484 -0.13 -11.60 48.47
C LYS A 484 1.04 -10.83 49.05
N GLY A 485 0.83 -9.54 49.28
CA GLY A 485 1.75 -8.71 50.06
C GLY A 485 1.98 -9.29 51.46
N PRO A 486 3.06 -8.87 52.14
CA PRO A 486 3.39 -9.38 53.47
C PRO A 486 2.26 -9.02 54.44
N LYS A 487 1.83 -9.99 55.25
CA LYS A 487 0.93 -9.73 56.39
C LYS A 487 1.65 -8.83 57.40
N PRO A 488 0.97 -7.84 58.00
CA PRO A 488 1.54 -7.04 59.07
C PRO A 488 1.70 -7.91 60.34
N PRO A 489 2.68 -7.58 61.21
CA PRO A 489 2.88 -8.31 62.45
C PRO A 489 1.68 -8.10 63.38
N LYS A 490 1.22 -9.18 63.99
CA LYS A 490 0.30 -9.11 65.12
C LYS A 490 1.09 -8.71 66.37
N ARG A 491 0.47 -7.87 67.20
CA ARG A 491 0.98 -7.35 68.47
C ARG A 491 1.59 -8.42 69.36
#